data_AF-A0A972F5B9-F1
#
_entry.id   AF-A0A972F5B9-F1
#
_cell.length_a   1.000
_cell.length_b   1.000
_cell.length_c   1.000
_cell.angle_alpha   90.00
_cell.angle_beta   90.00
_cell.angle_gamma   90.00
#
_symmetry.space_group_name_H-M   'P 1'
#
loop_
_entity.id
_entity.type
_entity.pdbx_description
1 polymer ?
#
loop_
_entity_poly.entity_id
_entity_poly.type
_entity_poly.pdbx_seq_one_letter_code
_entity_poly.pdbx_strand_id
1 'polypeptide(L)'
;MADKIVNLNSMFCPLSTEAAARLLNAGNPLASHLYIWLINGRSYEDFLKLPVIGGIKAREAMAQLKELGLVEGKSNSFIGEIEDLPDYSAEEIAQGSKGDPAFITVLDEAQNILGRMLSRADLKILYGIYNYLGLPAEVIIELLHYCLTEYRRRYGENKVPSLRYIEKEAYIWA
;
A
#
# COMPACT_ATOMS: atom_id res chain seq x y z
N MET A 1 17.52 30.08 20.89
CA MET A 1 16.48 30.04 19.84
C MET A 1 16.47 28.59 19.38
N ALA A 2 15.54 27.79 19.93
CA ALA A 2 15.64 26.33 19.90
C ALA A 2 15.17 25.78 18.55
N ASP A 3 16.07 25.08 17.85
CA ASP A 3 15.77 24.27 16.68
C ASP A 3 14.69 23.23 17.05
N LYS A 4 13.49 23.44 16.53
CA LYS A 4 12.45 22.40 16.53
C LYS A 4 12.88 21.34 15.53
N ILE A 5 13.59 20.33 16.02
CA ILE A 5 13.75 19.05 15.33
C ILE A 5 12.32 18.48 15.19
N VAL A 6 11.76 18.63 13.99
CA VAL A 6 10.48 18.02 13.63
C VAL A 6 10.69 16.51 13.67
N ASN A 7 10.03 15.84 14.60
CA ASN A 7 10.07 14.39 14.74
C ASN A 7 9.25 13.79 13.58
N LEU A 8 9.93 13.32 12.53
CA LEU A 8 9.34 12.86 11.27
C LEU A 8 8.82 11.41 11.30
N ASN A 9 8.67 10.81 12.49
CA ASN A 9 8.29 9.40 12.64
C ASN A 9 6.79 9.08 12.42
N SER A 10 5.96 10.01 11.92
CA SER A 10 4.51 9.75 11.75
C SER A 10 3.97 9.87 10.33
N MET A 11 4.81 10.00 9.31
CA MET A 11 4.38 10.00 7.91
C MET A 11 5.50 9.39 7.06
N PHE A 12 5.61 8.07 7.11
CA PHE A 12 6.46 7.34 6.20
C PHE A 12 5.82 7.41 4.81
N CYS A 13 6.19 8.44 4.05
CA CYS A 13 5.90 8.49 2.63
C CYS A 13 7.05 7.75 1.94
N PRO A 14 6.80 6.70 1.14
CA PRO A 14 7.85 5.99 0.40
C PRO A 14 8.30 6.86 -0.78
N LEU A 15 8.83 8.04 -0.49
CA LEU A 15 9.47 8.89 -1.47
C LEU A 15 10.88 8.34 -1.66
N SER A 16 11.12 7.66 -2.79
CA SER A 16 12.49 7.29 -3.16
C SER A 16 13.39 8.52 -3.11
N THR A 17 14.58 8.37 -2.53
CA THR A 17 15.59 9.44 -2.46
C THR A 17 15.92 10.02 -3.84
N GLU A 18 15.81 9.19 -4.88
CA GLU A 18 16.00 9.61 -6.26
C GLU A 18 14.84 10.46 -6.79
N ALA A 19 13.60 10.10 -6.47
CA ALA A 19 12.43 10.91 -6.81
C ALA A 19 12.44 12.26 -6.09
N ALA A 20 12.84 12.28 -4.81
CA ALA A 20 13.03 13.50 -4.04
C ALA A 20 14.08 14.42 -4.69
N ALA A 21 15.24 13.88 -5.06
CA ALA A 21 16.31 14.65 -5.70
C ALA A 21 15.87 15.25 -7.05
N ARG A 22 15.15 14.47 -7.86
CA ARG A 22 14.62 14.92 -9.16
C ARG A 22 13.58 16.04 -9.01
N LEU A 23 12.67 15.93 -8.03
CA LEU A 23 11.68 16.97 -7.72
C LEU A 23 12.31 18.26 -7.20
N LEU A 24 13.31 18.13 -6.32
CA LEU A 24 14.06 19.28 -5.79
C LEU A 24 14.83 20.01 -6.91
N ASN A 25 15.45 19.27 -7.82
CA ASN A 25 16.13 19.85 -8.98
C ASN A 25 15.18 20.52 -9.97
N ALA A 26 13.95 20.00 -10.11
CA ALA A 26 12.93 20.60 -10.96
C ALA A 26 12.35 21.90 -10.40
N GLY A 27 12.45 22.13 -9.09
CA GLY A 27 12.09 23.39 -8.43
C GLY A 27 10.60 23.77 -8.54
N ASN A 28 9.71 22.85 -8.92
CA ASN A 28 8.28 23.11 -9.04
C ASN A 28 7.51 22.56 -7.83
N PRO A 29 6.94 23.44 -6.98
CA PRO A 29 6.17 23.02 -5.80
C PRO A 29 4.90 22.25 -6.15
N LEU A 30 4.26 22.57 -7.29
CA LEU A 30 3.02 21.95 -7.71
C LEU A 30 3.27 20.55 -8.25
N ALA A 31 4.37 20.33 -8.99
CA ALA A 31 4.81 19.01 -9.41
C ALA A 31 5.12 18.12 -8.21
N SER A 32 5.80 18.66 -7.20
CA SER A 32 6.08 17.95 -5.95
C SER A 32 4.79 17.57 -5.20
N HIS A 33 3.85 18.51 -5.08
CA HIS A 33 2.56 18.27 -4.43
C HIS A 33 1.73 17.24 -5.20
N LEU A 34 1.68 17.34 -6.53
CA LEU A 34 0.98 16.40 -7.39
C LEU A 34 1.58 15.00 -7.29
N TYR A 35 2.92 14.89 -7.25
CA TYR A 35 3.60 13.61 -7.05
C TYR A 35 3.22 12.99 -5.70
N ILE A 36 3.27 13.78 -4.63
CA ILE A 36 2.84 13.33 -3.29
C ILE A 36 1.36 12.91 -3.30
N TRP A 37 0.51 13.63 -4.01
CA TRP A 37 -0.90 13.27 -4.13
C TRP A 37 -1.10 11.91 -4.82
N LEU A 38 -0.33 11.66 -5.88
CA LEU A 38 -0.41 10.43 -6.67
C LEU A 38 0.14 9.21 -5.91
N ILE A 39 1.26 9.34 -5.20
CA ILE A 39 1.82 8.23 -4.39
C ILE A 39 0.92 7.85 -3.21
N ASN A 40 0.05 8.77 -2.76
CA ASN A 40 -0.99 8.47 -1.76
C ASN A 40 -2.24 7.80 -2.39
N GLY A 41 -2.16 7.33 -3.64
CA GLY A 41 -3.24 6.59 -4.31
C GLY A 41 -4.45 7.44 -4.72
N ARG A 42 -4.32 8.78 -4.71
CA ARG A 42 -5.42 9.70 -5.05
C ARG A 42 -5.43 10.04 -6.53
N SER A 43 -6.63 10.21 -7.10
CA SER A 43 -6.80 10.49 -8.54
C SER A 43 -6.34 11.90 -8.91
N TYR A 44 -5.75 12.04 -10.11
CA TYR A 44 -5.46 13.32 -10.76
C TYR A 44 -6.73 14.14 -11.01
N GLU A 45 -7.87 13.49 -11.27
CA GLU A 45 -9.14 14.19 -11.47
C GLU A 45 -9.63 14.88 -10.20
N ASP A 46 -9.36 14.29 -9.04
CA ASP A 46 -9.68 14.90 -7.75
C ASP A 46 -8.70 16.02 -7.39
N PHE A 47 -7.45 15.90 -7.85
CA PHE A 47 -6.47 16.97 -7.73
C PHE A 47 -6.88 18.24 -8.51
N LEU A 48 -7.49 18.07 -9.70
CA LEU A 48 -8.01 19.18 -10.51
C LEU A 48 -9.19 19.92 -9.88
N LYS A 49 -9.94 19.25 -8.98
CA LYS A 49 -11.10 19.85 -8.28
C LYS A 49 -10.68 20.72 -7.09
N LEU A 50 -9.40 20.71 -6.72
CA LEU A 50 -8.91 21.49 -5.59
C LEU A 50 -9.00 23.00 -5.91
N PRO A 51 -9.62 23.81 -5.04
CA PRO A 51 -9.91 25.22 -5.32
C PRO A 51 -8.66 26.09 -5.50
N VAL A 52 -7.50 25.58 -5.06
CA VAL A 52 -6.21 26.28 -5.08
C VAL A 52 -5.45 26.06 -6.40
N ILE A 53 -5.86 25.08 -7.22
CA ILE A 53 -5.06 24.60 -8.36
C ILE A 53 -5.79 24.89 -9.67
N GLY A 54 -5.30 25.89 -10.42
CA GLY A 54 -5.78 26.13 -11.78
C GLY A 54 -5.44 24.95 -12.69
N GLY A 55 -6.41 24.42 -13.45
CA GLY A 55 -6.23 23.22 -14.28
C GLY A 55 -5.09 23.31 -15.31
N ILE A 56 -4.72 24.53 -15.75
CA ILE A 56 -3.55 24.77 -16.61
C ILE A 56 -2.25 24.44 -15.87
N LYS A 57 -2.12 24.89 -14.62
CA LYS A 57 -0.93 24.66 -13.79
C LYS A 57 -0.77 23.19 -13.38
N ALA A 58 -1.89 22.50 -13.13
CA ALA A 58 -1.89 21.06 -12.88
C ALA A 58 -1.37 20.27 -14.09
N ARG A 59 -1.78 20.67 -15.30
CA ARG A 59 -1.33 20.04 -16.55
C ARG A 59 0.15 20.27 -16.82
N GLU A 60 0.66 21.47 -16.55
CA GLU A 60 2.09 21.79 -16.64
C GLU A 60 2.90 20.97 -15.64
N ALA A 61 2.45 20.86 -14.40
CA ALA A 61 3.09 20.01 -13.40
C ALA A 61 3.09 18.52 -13.81
N MET A 62 1.98 18.03 -14.37
CA MET A 62 1.89 16.66 -14.88
C MET A 62 2.83 16.42 -16.07
N ALA A 63 3.00 17.41 -16.95
CA ALA A 63 3.97 17.34 -18.05
C ALA A 63 5.42 17.30 -17.51
N GLN A 64 5.72 18.12 -16.50
CA GLN A 64 7.04 18.15 -15.88
C GLN A 64 7.37 16.84 -15.14
N LEU A 65 6.40 16.22 -14.47
CA LEU A 65 6.58 14.89 -13.87
C LEU A 65 6.86 13.80 -14.92
N LYS A 66 6.23 13.91 -16.10
CA LYS A 66 6.51 13.02 -17.24
C LYS A 66 7.94 13.21 -17.77
N GLU A 67 8.39 14.46 -17.91
CA GLU A 67 9.76 14.77 -18.35
C GLU A 67 10.82 14.25 -17.37
N LEU A 68 10.52 14.26 -16.06
CA LEU A 68 11.41 13.74 -15.02
C LEU A 68 11.41 12.20 -14.93
N GLY A 69 10.60 11.52 -15.76
CA GLY A 69 10.40 10.07 -15.69
C GLY A 69 9.75 9.61 -14.37
N LEU A 70 9.08 10.54 -13.67
CA LEU A 70 8.41 10.29 -12.39
C LEU A 70 6.93 9.92 -12.56
N VAL A 71 6.39 10.02 -13.77
CA VAL A 71 5.06 9.55 -14.12
C VAL A 71 5.10 9.16 -15.60
N GLU A 72 5.10 7.87 -15.93
CA GLU A 72 5.02 7.46 -17.34
C GLU A 72 3.56 7.48 -17.84
N GLY A 73 3.38 7.89 -19.10
CA GLY A 73 2.09 8.03 -19.78
C GLY A 73 1.34 6.73 -20.08
N LYS A 74 1.43 5.73 -19.22
CA LYS A 74 0.57 4.55 -19.19
C LYS A 74 0.20 4.29 -17.74
N SER A 75 -1.10 4.34 -17.46
CA SER A 75 -1.79 3.69 -16.33
C SER A 75 -1.06 3.70 -14.99
N ASN A 76 -1.54 4.46 -14.00
CA ASN A 76 -1.49 4.09 -12.56
C ASN A 76 -0.49 2.97 -12.17
N SER A 77 0.81 3.21 -12.34
CA SER A 77 1.86 2.28 -11.95
C SER A 77 3.04 3.07 -11.39
N PHE A 78 2.73 3.97 -10.47
CA PHE A 78 3.60 4.22 -9.30
C PHE A 78 3.21 3.34 -8.12
N ILE A 79 2.40 2.32 -8.38
CA ILE A 79 2.71 1.02 -7.85
C ILE A 79 4.05 0.66 -8.51
N GLY A 80 5.18 1.03 -7.90
CA GLY A 80 6.44 0.33 -8.21
C GLY A 80 6.06 -1.13 -8.18
N GLU A 81 6.37 -1.86 -9.28
CA GLU A 81 5.96 -3.25 -9.50
C GLU A 81 5.62 -3.86 -8.15
N ILE A 82 4.33 -4.06 -7.87
CA ILE A 82 4.00 -5.03 -6.82
C ILE A 82 4.61 -6.28 -7.45
N GLU A 83 5.87 -6.54 -7.10
CA GLU A 83 6.45 -7.86 -7.21
C GLU A 83 5.39 -8.68 -6.51
N ASP A 84 4.61 -9.41 -7.31
CA ASP A 84 3.67 -10.36 -6.78
C ASP A 84 4.41 -11.12 -5.68
N LEU A 85 3.75 -11.28 -4.53
CA LEU A 85 4.35 -11.92 -3.36
C LEU A 85 5.22 -13.09 -3.81
N PRO A 86 6.52 -13.14 -3.42
CA PRO A 86 7.43 -14.16 -3.93
C PRO A 86 6.80 -15.55 -3.80
N ASP A 87 6.97 -16.38 -4.83
CA ASP A 87 6.23 -17.64 -4.92
C ASP A 87 6.77 -18.66 -3.91
N TYR A 88 6.31 -18.55 -2.66
CA TYR A 88 6.77 -19.40 -1.57
C TYR A 88 6.40 -20.86 -1.84
N SER A 89 7.39 -21.75 -1.69
CA SER A 89 7.18 -23.19 -1.78
C SER A 89 6.31 -23.67 -0.62
N ALA A 90 5.61 -24.80 -0.79
CA ALA A 90 4.81 -25.37 0.31
C ALA A 90 5.67 -25.77 1.51
N GLU A 91 6.95 -26.08 1.26
CA GLU A 91 7.92 -26.49 2.27
C GLU A 91 8.35 -25.30 3.12
N GLU A 92 8.61 -24.13 2.51
CA GLU A 92 8.92 -22.88 3.25
C GLU A 92 7.74 -22.43 4.11
N ILE A 93 6.52 -22.48 3.59
CA ILE A 93 5.31 -22.15 4.36
C ILE A 93 5.11 -23.12 5.52
N ALA A 94 5.32 -24.43 5.28
CA ALA A 94 5.22 -25.44 6.33
C ALA A 94 6.32 -25.30 7.38
N GLN A 95 7.51 -24.86 6.98
CA GLN A 95 8.64 -24.67 7.89
C GLN A 95 8.50 -23.38 8.71
N GLY A 96 8.02 -22.29 8.11
CA GLY A 96 7.67 -21.06 8.81
C GLY A 96 6.50 -21.25 9.78
N SER A 97 5.45 -21.95 9.35
CA SER A 97 4.27 -22.23 10.19
C SER A 97 4.56 -23.18 11.35
N LYS A 98 5.46 -24.16 11.20
CA LYS A 98 5.76 -25.14 12.27
C LYS A 98 6.57 -24.55 13.42
N GLY A 99 7.28 -23.43 13.20
CA GLY A 99 8.16 -22.81 14.19
C GLY A 99 7.59 -21.56 14.86
N ASP A 100 6.53 -20.95 14.31
CA ASP A 100 6.06 -19.63 14.73
C ASP A 100 4.60 -19.64 15.23
N PRO A 101 4.36 -19.60 16.55
CA PRO A 101 3.02 -19.57 17.11
C PRO A 101 2.26 -18.27 16.78
N ALA A 102 2.95 -17.17 16.47
CA ALA A 102 2.30 -15.92 16.11
C ALA A 102 1.66 -16.05 14.72
N PHE A 103 2.36 -16.65 13.76
CA PHE A 103 1.81 -16.87 12.43
C PHE A 103 0.65 -17.88 12.43
N ILE A 104 0.71 -18.93 13.27
CA ILE A 104 -0.44 -19.85 13.44
C ILE A 104 -1.69 -19.10 13.91
N THR A 105 -1.54 -18.15 14.84
CA THR A 105 -2.65 -17.32 15.33
C THR A 105 -3.27 -16.50 14.19
N VAL A 106 -2.45 -15.96 13.29
CA VAL A 106 -2.93 -15.26 12.07
C VAL A 106 -3.72 -16.20 11.16
N LEU A 107 -3.25 -17.44 10.96
CA LEU A 107 -3.94 -18.41 10.13
C LEU A 107 -5.30 -18.82 10.71
N ASP A 108 -5.39 -19.01 12.03
CA ASP A 108 -6.64 -19.32 12.71
C ASP A 108 -7.62 -18.16 12.60
N GLU A 109 -7.17 -16.92 12.81
CA GLU A 109 -8.04 -15.75 12.71
C GLU A 109 -8.49 -15.48 11.26
N ALA A 110 -7.61 -15.69 10.28
CA ALA A 110 -7.97 -15.62 8.87
C ALA A 110 -9.05 -16.66 8.50
N GLN A 111 -8.99 -17.88 9.04
CA GLN A 111 -10.03 -18.88 8.85
C GLN A 111 -11.36 -18.47 9.49
N ASN A 112 -11.32 -17.89 10.69
CA ASN A 112 -12.51 -17.38 11.39
C ASN A 112 -13.19 -16.27 10.58
N ILE A 113 -12.43 -15.31 10.07
CA ILE A 113 -12.94 -14.16 9.31
C ILE A 113 -13.46 -14.58 7.93
N LEU A 114 -12.75 -15.47 7.23
CA LEU A 114 -13.16 -15.91 5.90
C LEU A 114 -14.27 -16.97 5.94
N GLY A 115 -14.48 -17.63 7.07
CA GLY A 115 -15.50 -18.67 7.27
C GLY A 115 -15.28 -19.92 6.41
N ARG A 116 -14.05 -20.16 5.95
CA ARG A 116 -13.68 -21.30 5.10
C ARG A 116 -12.24 -21.74 5.40
N MET A 117 -11.93 -22.98 5.03
CA MET A 117 -10.55 -23.47 5.08
C MET A 117 -9.65 -22.70 4.10
N LEU A 118 -8.42 -22.46 4.52
CA LEU A 118 -7.40 -21.80 3.69
C LEU A 118 -6.86 -22.78 2.65
N SER A 119 -6.88 -22.34 1.39
CA SER A 119 -6.21 -23.04 0.30
C SER A 119 -4.70 -22.77 0.33
N ARG A 120 -3.94 -23.53 -0.46
CA ARG A 120 -2.50 -23.28 -0.61
C ARG A 120 -2.18 -21.89 -1.13
N ALA A 121 -3.03 -21.32 -1.98
CA ALA A 121 -2.86 -19.95 -2.47
C ALA A 121 -3.10 -18.91 -1.37
N ASP A 122 -4.07 -19.16 -0.49
CA ASP A 122 -4.36 -18.29 0.64
C ASP A 122 -3.20 -18.26 1.65
N LEU A 123 -2.62 -19.43 1.93
CA LEU A 123 -1.46 -19.55 2.80
C LEU A 123 -0.23 -18.81 2.24
N LYS A 124 -0.02 -18.86 0.92
CA LYS A 124 1.04 -18.09 0.25
C LYS A 124 0.88 -16.60 0.47
N ILE A 125 -0.33 -16.09 0.27
CA ILE A 125 -0.62 -14.66 0.43
C ILE A 125 -0.40 -14.23 1.89
N LEU A 126 -0.98 -14.95 2.85
CA LEU A 126 -0.83 -14.62 4.27
C LEU A 126 0.63 -14.71 4.73
N TYR A 127 1.37 -15.73 4.26
CA TYR A 127 2.78 -15.89 4.60
C TYR A 127 3.65 -14.78 4.01
N GLY A 128 3.38 -14.33 2.78
CA GLY A 128 4.13 -13.20 2.24
C GLY A 128 3.75 -11.88 2.89
N ILE A 129 2.51 -11.67 3.32
CA ILE A 129 2.17 -10.50 4.15
C ILE A 129 2.98 -10.51 5.46
N TYR A 130 3.15 -11.68 6.07
CA TYR A 130 3.90 -11.84 7.31
C TYR A 130 5.42 -11.71 7.12
N ASN A 131 5.98 -12.44 6.15
CA ASN A 131 7.42 -12.60 6.00
C ASN A 131 8.04 -11.64 4.97
N TYR A 132 7.34 -11.34 3.88
CA TYR A 132 7.83 -10.43 2.84
C TYR A 132 7.54 -8.97 3.16
N LEU A 133 6.30 -8.63 3.49
CA LEU A 133 5.95 -7.27 3.94
C LEU A 133 6.41 -6.99 5.37
N GLY A 134 6.76 -8.03 6.13
CA GLY A 134 7.28 -7.90 7.49
C GLY A 134 6.25 -7.38 8.49
N LEU A 135 4.95 -7.52 8.20
CA LEU A 135 3.90 -7.08 9.10
C LEU A 135 3.83 -8.00 10.33
N PRO A 136 3.86 -7.46 11.57
CA PRO A 136 3.67 -8.24 12.77
C PRO A 136 2.31 -8.95 12.79
N ALA A 137 2.22 -10.11 13.46
CA ALA A 137 1.00 -10.91 13.53
C ALA A 137 -0.22 -10.12 14.02
N GLU A 138 -0.03 -9.27 15.03
CA GLU A 138 -1.07 -8.42 15.58
C GLU A 138 -1.59 -7.41 14.56
N VAL A 139 -0.69 -6.86 13.73
CA VAL A 139 -1.05 -5.90 12.66
C VAL A 139 -1.81 -6.61 11.55
N ILE A 140 -1.45 -7.85 11.21
CA ILE A 140 -2.18 -8.63 10.22
C ILE A 140 -3.59 -8.97 10.71
N ILE A 141 -3.75 -9.34 11.98
CA ILE A 141 -5.07 -9.60 12.57
C ILE A 141 -5.94 -8.33 12.50
N GLU A 142 -5.39 -7.18 12.89
CA GLU A 142 -6.10 -5.90 12.80
C GLU A 142 -6.47 -5.56 11.34
N LEU A 143 -5.56 -5.78 10.39
CA LEU A 143 -5.82 -5.62 8.96
C LEU A 143 -6.99 -6.48 8.48
N LEU A 144 -7.05 -7.75 8.91
CA LEU A 144 -8.13 -8.66 8.53
C LEU A 144 -9.49 -8.16 9.04
N HIS A 145 -9.57 -7.71 10.30
CA HIS A 145 -10.79 -7.14 10.87
C HIS A 145 -11.19 -5.82 10.22
N TYR A 146 -10.22 -4.95 9.93
CA TYR A 146 -10.44 -3.71 9.19
C TYR A 146 -11.01 -4.01 7.80
N CYS A 147 -10.37 -4.91 7.06
CA CYS A 147 -10.82 -5.31 5.72
C CYS A 147 -12.25 -5.86 5.77
N LEU A 148 -12.58 -6.71 6.75
CA LEU A 148 -13.94 -7.22 6.92
C LEU A 148 -14.96 -6.10 7.16
N THR A 149 -14.63 -5.18 8.08
CA THR A 149 -15.51 -4.06 8.46
C THR A 149 -15.76 -3.11 7.28
N GLU A 150 -14.69 -2.70 6.60
CA GLU A 150 -14.79 -1.82 5.43
C GLU A 150 -15.51 -2.51 4.26
N TYR A 151 -15.26 -3.80 4.03
CA TYR A 151 -15.91 -4.54 2.97
C TYR A 151 -17.42 -4.66 3.23
N ARG A 152 -17.83 -4.95 4.47
CA ARG A 152 -19.24 -4.97 4.88
C ARG A 152 -19.90 -3.61 4.75
N ARG A 153 -19.19 -2.53 5.10
CA ARG A 153 -19.68 -1.16 4.96
C ARG A 153 -19.96 -0.79 3.50
N ARG A 154 -19.15 -1.28 2.55
CA ARG A 154 -19.28 -0.95 1.11
C ARG A 154 -20.21 -1.89 0.35
N TYR A 155 -20.20 -3.19 0.66
CA TYR A 155 -20.86 -4.22 -0.14
C TYR A 155 -22.00 -4.95 0.59
N GLY A 156 -22.22 -4.65 1.88
CA GLY A 156 -23.27 -5.23 2.71
C GLY A 156 -22.78 -6.23 3.75
N GLU A 157 -23.53 -6.37 4.84
CA GLU A 157 -23.13 -7.03 6.09
C GLU A 157 -22.79 -8.53 5.94
N ASN A 158 -23.39 -9.21 4.96
CA ASN A 158 -23.16 -10.64 4.69
C ASN A 158 -22.02 -10.91 3.70
N LYS A 159 -21.26 -9.89 3.29
CA LYS A 159 -20.15 -10.05 2.35
C LYS A 159 -18.82 -10.19 3.07
N VAL A 160 -17.97 -11.06 2.55
CA VAL A 160 -16.63 -11.36 3.07
C VAL A 160 -15.59 -10.92 2.04
N PRO A 161 -14.51 -10.23 2.43
CA PRO A 161 -13.47 -9.81 1.52
C PRO A 161 -12.72 -11.00 0.91
N SER A 162 -12.21 -10.84 -0.30
CA SER A 162 -11.28 -11.81 -0.88
C SER A 162 -9.87 -11.60 -0.32
N LEU A 163 -9.04 -12.65 -0.29
CA LEU A 163 -7.65 -12.50 0.14
C LEU A 163 -6.82 -11.59 -0.76
N ARG A 164 -7.19 -11.49 -2.04
CA ARG A 164 -6.58 -10.52 -2.96
C ARG A 164 -6.97 -9.06 -2.65
N TYR A 165 -8.12 -8.84 -2.04
CA TYR A 165 -8.47 -7.52 -1.50
C TYR A 165 -7.62 -7.21 -0.25
N ILE A 166 -7.51 -8.18 0.67
CA ILE A 166 -6.69 -8.08 1.88
C ILE A 166 -5.21 -7.82 1.53
N GLU A 167 -4.66 -8.55 0.56
CA GLU A 167 -3.30 -8.38 0.07
C GLU A 167 -3.03 -6.95 -0.41
N LYS A 168 -3.96 -6.38 -1.18
CA LYS A 168 -3.84 -4.99 -1.66
C LYS A 168 -3.85 -3.99 -0.51
N GLU A 169 -4.70 -4.20 0.49
CA GLU A 169 -4.71 -3.35 1.68
C GLU A 169 -3.45 -3.55 2.53
N ALA A 170 -2.88 -4.77 2.57
CA ALA A 170 -1.62 -5.05 3.26
C ALA A 170 -0.46 -4.22 2.69
N TYR A 171 -0.37 -4.11 1.36
CA TYR A 171 0.60 -3.23 0.69
C TYR A 171 0.44 -1.74 1.04
N ILE A 172 -0.75 -1.31 1.47
CA ILE A 172 -1.00 0.08 1.90
C ILE A 172 -0.58 0.27 3.36
N TRP A 173 -0.60 -0.81 4.17
CA TRP A 173 -0.29 -0.78 5.60
C TRP A 173 1.20 -0.99 5.91
N ALA A 174 1.94 -1.64 5.00
CA ALA A 174 3.39 -1.81 5.07
C ALA A 174 4.14 -0.54 4.64
#